data_AF-A0A7W7VAX8-F1
#
_entry.id   AF-A0A7W7VAX8-F1
#
_cell.length_a   1.000
_cell.length_b   1.000
_cell.length_c   1.000
_cell.angle_alpha   90.00
_cell.angle_beta   90.00
_cell.angle_gamma   90.00
#
_symmetry.space_group_name_H-M   'P 1'
#
loop_
_entity.id
_entity.type
_entity.pdbx_description
1 polymer ?
#
loop_
_entity_poly.entity_id
_entity_poly.type
_entity_poly.pdbx_seq_one_letter_code
_entity_poly.pdbx_strand_id
1 'polypeptide(L)'
;MLRSLCRALRPARLRLPARRFTAGIAALPPTAREAFGTSASAEEAIAYNRSRVATATAVALYRSGYRLPMPDDHLDDAVHALDFPYSEPSPETRAAIRAALAVLDSDYTITVTR
;
A
#
# COMPACT_ATOMS: atom_id res chain seq x y z
N MET A 1 12.16 -31.95 31.28
CA MET A 1 11.48 -32.23 29.99
C MET A 1 10.86 -30.93 29.47
N LEU A 2 11.58 -30.20 28.61
CA LEU A 2 11.10 -28.97 27.93
C LEU A 2 10.84 -29.30 26.46
N ARG A 3 9.88 -30.20 26.21
CA ARG A 3 9.32 -30.40 24.87
C ARG A 3 7.99 -29.66 24.83
N SER A 4 7.78 -28.91 23.76
CA SER A 4 6.48 -28.40 23.27
C SER A 4 6.18 -26.89 23.37
N LEU A 5 7.13 -25.98 23.10
CA LEU A 5 6.75 -24.59 22.73
C LEU A 5 7.53 -23.96 21.55
N CYS A 6 8.41 -24.69 20.87
CA CYS A 6 8.97 -24.23 19.59
C CYS A 6 8.07 -24.67 18.42
N ARG A 7 6.80 -24.24 18.41
CA ARG A 7 6.02 -24.28 17.18
C ARG A 7 6.60 -23.17 16.32
N ALA A 8 7.49 -23.51 15.40
CA ALA A 8 8.01 -22.56 14.42
C ALA A 8 6.81 -21.80 13.84
N LEU A 9 6.69 -20.51 14.15
CA LEU A 9 5.67 -19.64 13.57
C LEU A 9 5.95 -19.67 12.07
N ARG A 10 5.18 -20.49 11.34
CA ARG A 10 5.26 -20.47 9.88
C ARG A 10 4.94 -19.04 9.46
N PRO A 11 5.75 -18.42 8.60
CA PRO A 11 5.45 -17.09 8.09
C PRO A 11 4.01 -17.08 7.57
N ALA A 12 3.21 -16.13 8.06
CA ALA A 12 1.84 -15.97 7.58
C ALA A 12 1.92 -15.62 6.10
N ARG A 13 1.50 -16.53 5.23
CA ARG A 13 1.48 -16.28 3.78
C ARG A 13 0.26 -15.45 3.43
N LEU A 14 0.48 -14.30 2.81
CA LEU A 14 -0.59 -13.43 2.34
C LEU A 14 -0.91 -13.77 0.88
N ARG A 15 -2.20 -14.03 0.60
CA ARG A 15 -2.70 -14.27 -0.76
C ARG A 15 -3.54 -13.09 -1.20
N LEU A 16 -3.09 -12.39 -2.22
CA LEU A 16 -3.80 -11.25 -2.81
C LEU A 16 -4.49 -11.71 -4.10
N PRO A 17 -5.82 -11.61 -4.22
CA PRO A 17 -6.49 -12.00 -5.46
C PRO A 17 -6.11 -11.04 -6.60
N ALA A 18 -5.71 -11.58 -7.75
CA ALA A 18 -5.45 -10.80 -8.95
C ALA A 18 -6.69 -9.96 -9.28
N ARG A 19 -6.48 -8.70 -9.61
CA ARG A 19 -7.56 -7.80 -10.02
C ARG A 19 -7.02 -6.88 -11.09
N ARG A 20 -7.82 -6.63 -12.13
CA ARG A 20 -7.52 -5.56 -13.08
C ARG A 20 -7.47 -4.24 -12.33
N PHE A 21 -6.60 -3.35 -12.80
CA PHE A 21 -6.55 -2.01 -12.26
C PHE A 21 -7.82 -1.29 -12.70
N THR A 22 -8.60 -0.83 -11.75
CA THR A 22 -9.95 -0.32 -11.96
C THR A 22 -10.13 0.95 -11.16
N ALA A 23 -10.66 1.99 -11.81
CA ALA A 23 -10.85 3.28 -11.20
C ALA A 23 -11.88 3.24 -10.06
N GLY A 24 -11.68 4.07 -9.02
CA GLY A 24 -12.64 4.27 -7.92
C GLY A 24 -12.88 3.08 -6.99
N ILE A 25 -11.98 2.08 -6.98
CA ILE A 25 -12.21 0.81 -6.27
C ILE A 25 -11.57 0.76 -4.88
N ALA A 26 -10.58 1.60 -4.62
CA ALA A 26 -9.81 1.51 -3.38
C ALA A 26 -10.44 2.36 -2.27
N ALA A 27 -11.25 1.71 -1.43
CA ALA A 27 -11.54 2.27 -0.11
C ALA A 27 -10.22 2.41 0.65
N LEU A 28 -9.81 3.65 0.94
CA LEU A 28 -8.66 3.88 1.78
C LEU A 28 -8.97 3.48 3.23
N PRO A 29 -7.95 3.06 4.00
CA PRO A 29 -8.02 3.10 5.46
C PRO A 29 -8.52 4.47 5.98
N PRO A 30 -8.89 4.59 7.27
CA PRO A 30 -9.35 5.86 7.83
C PRO A 30 -8.36 7.00 7.63
N THR A 31 -8.84 8.25 7.60
CA THR A 31 -7.98 9.45 7.60
C THR A 31 -7.14 9.55 8.87
N ALA A 32 -6.03 10.30 8.86
CA ALA A 32 -5.28 10.54 10.10
C ALA A 32 -6.16 11.11 11.21
N ARG A 33 -7.11 11.99 10.84
CA ARG A 33 -8.09 12.58 11.76
C ARG A 33 -9.06 11.53 12.31
N GLU A 34 -9.48 10.57 11.51
CA GLU A 34 -10.33 9.45 11.96
C GLU A 34 -9.56 8.46 12.83
N ALA A 35 -8.30 8.18 12.51
CA ALA A 35 -7.48 7.21 13.22
C ALA A 35 -6.92 7.74 14.55
N PHE A 36 -6.48 9.00 14.58
CA PHE A 36 -5.77 9.60 15.70
C PHE A 36 -6.49 10.78 16.35
N GLY A 37 -7.67 11.17 15.84
CA GLY A 37 -8.39 12.34 16.31
C GLY A 37 -7.69 13.65 15.95
N THR A 38 -8.02 14.72 16.68
CA THR A 38 -7.43 16.06 16.49
C THR A 38 -6.09 16.25 17.19
N SER A 39 -5.60 15.23 17.91
CA SER A 39 -4.33 15.27 18.65
C SER A 39 -3.10 14.98 17.80
N ALA A 40 -3.27 14.43 16.59
CA ALA A 40 -2.15 14.23 15.68
C ALA A 40 -1.57 15.57 15.24
N SER A 41 -0.25 15.69 15.26
CA SER A 41 0.45 16.80 14.65
C SER A 41 0.21 16.85 13.14
N ALA A 42 0.41 18.01 12.53
CA ALA A 42 0.30 18.15 11.08
C ALA A 42 1.26 17.20 10.33
N GLU A 43 2.47 17.03 10.85
CA GLU A 43 3.47 16.13 10.27
C GLU A 43 3.04 14.66 10.31
N GLU A 44 2.55 14.18 11.45
CA GLU A 44 2.01 12.82 11.59
C GLU A 44 0.82 12.61 10.65
N ALA A 45 -0.07 13.60 10.56
CA ALA A 45 -1.23 13.51 9.68
C ALA A 45 -0.84 13.42 8.20
N ILE A 46 0.12 14.23 7.77
CA ILE A 46 0.66 14.22 6.41
C ILE A 46 1.35 12.87 6.12
N ALA A 47 2.23 12.42 7.01
CA ALA A 47 2.97 11.18 6.85
C ALA A 47 2.02 9.96 6.79
N TYR A 48 1.02 9.91 7.68
CA TYR A 48 0.03 8.83 7.71
C TYR A 48 -0.85 8.82 6.45
N ASN A 49 -1.40 9.98 6.06
CA ASN A 49 -2.24 10.06 4.87
C ASN A 49 -1.45 9.68 3.61
N ARG A 50 -0.18 10.10 3.50
CA ARG A 50 0.72 9.71 2.41
C ARG A 50 0.96 8.21 2.38
N SER A 51 1.33 7.62 3.52
CA SER A 51 1.54 6.17 3.64
C SER A 51 0.30 5.40 3.24
N ARG A 52 -0.87 5.86 3.68
CA ARG A 52 -2.16 5.25 3.35
C ARG A 52 -2.43 5.22 1.84
N VAL A 53 -2.29 6.36 1.16
CA VAL A 53 -2.44 6.46 -0.29
C VAL A 53 -1.42 5.56 -0.99
N ALA A 54 -0.15 5.66 -0.58
CA ALA A 54 0.93 4.91 -1.20
C ALA A 54 0.75 3.39 -1.12
N THR A 55 0.35 2.88 0.05
CA THR A 55 0.10 1.46 0.25
C THR A 55 -1.09 0.98 -0.57
N ALA A 56 -2.19 1.74 -0.61
CA ALA A 56 -3.37 1.36 -1.41
C ALA A 56 -3.03 1.31 -2.91
N THR A 57 -2.33 2.33 -3.43
CA THR A 57 -1.88 2.36 -4.83
C THR A 57 -0.91 1.22 -5.14
N ALA A 58 0.08 0.98 -4.28
CA ALA A 58 1.06 -0.10 -4.48
C ALA A 58 0.38 -1.48 -4.51
N VAL A 59 -0.56 -1.75 -3.60
CA VAL A 59 -1.31 -3.02 -3.60
C VAL A 59 -2.15 -3.16 -4.85
N ALA A 60 -2.81 -2.09 -5.31
CA ALA A 60 -3.61 -2.13 -6.54
C ALA A 60 -2.72 -2.45 -7.76
N LEU A 61 -1.60 -1.74 -7.92
CA LEU A 61 -0.62 -1.95 -8.98
C LEU A 61 -0.05 -3.37 -8.96
N TYR A 62 0.38 -3.84 -7.78
CA TYR A 62 0.95 -5.18 -7.59
C TYR A 62 -0.04 -6.29 -7.96
N ARG A 63 -1.31 -6.17 -7.51
CA ARG A 63 -2.38 -7.13 -7.83
C ARG A 63 -2.75 -7.15 -9.31
N SER A 64 -2.51 -6.04 -10.01
CA SER A 64 -2.72 -5.91 -11.45
C SER A 64 -1.51 -6.34 -12.28
N GLY A 65 -0.40 -6.71 -11.63
CA GLY A 65 0.81 -7.20 -12.30
C GLY A 65 1.78 -6.11 -12.76
N TYR A 66 1.58 -4.85 -12.36
CA TYR A 66 2.55 -3.79 -12.61
C TYR A 66 3.80 -3.99 -11.73
N ARG A 67 4.96 -3.65 -12.27
CA ARG A 67 6.26 -3.75 -11.58
C ARG A 67 7.11 -2.52 -11.83
N LEU A 68 8.10 -2.33 -10.97
CA LEU A 68 9.13 -1.30 -11.16
C LEU A 68 10.13 -1.70 -12.26
N PRO A 69 10.75 -0.71 -12.96
CA PRO A 69 10.58 0.73 -12.78
C PRO A 69 9.30 1.28 -13.45
N MET A 70 8.69 2.29 -12.84
CA MET A 70 7.59 3.07 -13.43
C MET A 70 7.94 4.57 -13.49
N PRO A 71 7.61 5.26 -14.60
CA PRO A 71 7.68 6.71 -14.71
C PRO A 71 6.83 7.40 -13.63
N ASP A 72 7.18 8.65 -13.30
CA ASP A 72 6.42 9.47 -12.35
C ASP A 72 4.97 9.64 -12.80
N ASP A 73 4.73 9.97 -14.07
CA ASP A 73 3.39 10.20 -14.63
C ASP A 73 2.47 8.97 -14.46
N HIS A 74 3.01 7.76 -14.61
CA HIS A 74 2.22 6.53 -14.40
C HIS A 74 1.82 6.32 -12.94
N LEU A 75 2.64 6.79 -11.99
CA LEU A 75 2.29 6.75 -10.56
C LEU A 75 1.21 7.77 -10.25
N ASP A 76 1.30 8.95 -10.87
CA ASP A 76 0.30 10.01 -10.71
C ASP A 76 -1.04 9.56 -11.30
N ASP A 77 -1.04 9.00 -12.52
CA ASP A 77 -2.22 8.40 -13.15
C ASP A 77 -2.84 7.29 -12.29
N ALA A 78 -2.02 6.45 -11.67
CA ALA A 78 -2.50 5.38 -10.79
C ALA A 78 -3.16 5.94 -9.52
N VAL A 79 -2.61 7.00 -8.92
CA VAL A 79 -3.22 7.67 -7.76
C VAL A 79 -4.55 8.32 -8.16
N HIS A 80 -4.58 9.03 -9.29
CA HIS A 80 -5.79 9.70 -9.78
C HIS A 80 -6.89 8.71 -10.15
N ALA A 81 -6.55 7.60 -10.81
CA ALA A 81 -7.53 6.58 -11.17
C ALA A 81 -8.21 5.96 -9.95
N LEU A 82 -7.53 5.85 -8.81
CA LEU A 82 -8.14 5.31 -7.59
C LEU A 82 -9.08 6.29 -6.88
N ASP A 83 -9.20 7.52 -7.38
CA ASP A 83 -10.15 8.55 -6.97
C ASP A 83 -10.12 8.84 -5.46
N PHE A 84 -8.91 8.96 -4.92
CA PHE A 84 -8.73 9.29 -3.51
C PHE A 84 -9.09 10.75 -3.24
N PRO A 85 -10.00 11.03 -2.30
CA PRO A 85 -10.37 12.41 -1.96
C PRO A 85 -9.14 13.21 -1.53
N TYR A 86 -8.99 14.42 -2.08
CA TYR A 86 -7.98 15.40 -1.68
C TYR A 86 -6.52 14.90 -1.72
N SER A 87 -6.23 13.92 -2.56
CA SER A 87 -4.89 13.33 -2.69
C SER A 87 -4.24 13.78 -3.99
N GLU A 88 -3.35 14.77 -3.92
CA GLU A 88 -2.45 15.10 -5.03
C GLU A 88 -1.13 14.34 -4.86
N PRO A 89 -0.68 13.60 -5.88
CA PRO A 89 0.56 12.85 -5.79
C PRO A 89 1.77 13.80 -5.76
N SER A 90 2.41 13.86 -4.59
CA SER A 90 3.68 14.57 -4.41
C SER A 90 4.89 13.68 -4.74
N PRO A 91 6.11 14.23 -4.91
CA PRO A 91 7.33 13.44 -5.05
C PRO A 91 7.53 12.42 -3.92
N GLU A 92 7.19 12.80 -2.69
CA GLU A 92 7.24 11.90 -1.52
C GLU A 92 6.20 10.78 -1.62
N THR A 93 5.02 11.07 -2.16
CA THR A 93 3.98 10.06 -2.40
C THR A 93 4.44 9.06 -3.44
N ARG A 94 5.04 9.52 -4.55
CA ARG A 94 5.64 8.65 -5.57
C ARG A 94 6.77 7.79 -4.99
N ALA A 95 7.65 8.38 -4.20
CA ALA A 95 8.72 7.65 -3.52
C ALA A 95 8.15 6.59 -2.56
N ALA A 96 7.11 6.92 -1.80
CA ALA A 96 6.43 5.97 -0.91
C ALA A 96 5.74 4.82 -1.67
N ILE A 97 5.12 5.09 -2.83
CA ILE A 97 4.54 4.04 -3.69
C ILE A 97 5.62 3.09 -4.18
N ARG A 98 6.74 3.63 -4.67
CA ARG A 98 7.90 2.80 -5.11
C ARG A 98 8.44 1.96 -3.97
N ALA A 99 8.60 2.54 -2.79
CA ALA A 99 9.08 1.81 -1.61
C ALA A 99 8.12 0.67 -1.24
N ALA A 100 6.81 0.93 -1.20
CA ALA A 100 5.81 -0.08 -0.91
C ALA A 100 5.79 -1.20 -1.97
N LEU A 101 5.86 -0.85 -3.26
CA LEU A 101 5.96 -1.83 -4.35
C LEU A 101 7.21 -2.70 -4.24
N ALA A 102 8.37 -2.10 -3.95
CA ALA A 102 9.61 -2.85 -3.77
C ALA A 102 9.54 -3.84 -2.61
N VAL A 103 8.85 -3.49 -1.51
CA VAL A 103 8.57 -4.42 -0.41
C VAL A 103 7.67 -5.56 -0.87
N LEU A 104 6.57 -5.28 -1.58
CA LEU A 104 5.66 -6.31 -2.10
C LEU A 104 6.34 -7.24 -3.10
N ASP A 105 7.23 -6.71 -3.95
CA ASP A 105 7.98 -7.50 -4.94
C ASP A 105 9.06 -8.38 -4.30
N SER A 106 9.64 -7.97 -3.16
CA SER A 106 10.72 -8.70 -2.49
C SER A 106 10.23 -9.69 -1.43
N ASP A 107 9.04 -9.52 -0.87
CA ASP A 107 8.49 -10.41 0.14
C ASP A 107 7.87 -11.67 -0.49
N TYR A 108 8.62 -12.77 -0.46
CA TYR A 108 8.19 -14.07 -0.96
C TYR A 108 6.96 -14.67 -0.24
N THR A 109 6.58 -14.12 0.92
CA THR A 109 5.39 -14.58 1.66
C THR A 109 4.10 -14.00 1.09
N ILE A 110 4.21 -12.94 0.27
CA ILE A 110 3.10 -12.30 -0.43
C ILE A 110 3.00 -12.88 -1.84
N THR A 111 1.82 -13.37 -2.20
CA THR A 111 1.58 -13.97 -3.52
C THR A 111 0.29 -13.44 -4.13
N VAL A 112 0.31 -13.14 -5.43
CA VAL A 112 -0.90 -12.83 -6.20
C VAL A 112 -1.51 -14.14 -6.70
N THR A 113 -2.74 -14.46 -6.29
CA THR A 113 -3.48 -15.63 -6.77
C THR A 113 -4.33 -15.26 -7.97
N ARG A 114 -4.36 -16.10 -9.01
CA ARG A 114 -5.23 -15.91 -10.18
C ARG A 114 -6.70 -15.96 -9.84
#